data_AF-A0A972W4D1-F1
#
_entry.id   AF-A0A972W4D1-F1
#
_cell.length_a   1.000
_cell.length_b   1.000
_cell.length_c   1.000
_cell.angle_alpha   90.00
_cell.angle_beta   90.00
_cell.angle_gamma   90.00
#
_symmetry.space_group_name_H-M   'P 1'
#
loop_
_entity.id
_entity.type
_entity.pdbx_description
1 polymer ?
#
loop_
_entity_poly.entity_id
_entity_poly.type
_entity_poly.pdbx_seq_one_letter_code
_entity_poly.pdbx_strand_id
1 'polypeptide(L)'
;MRDRPDGAELLALIQRIEDADPLVSLPADEGYTQRMLAHAKAIAERQQALGRASEEQELQDLRSLLGGDGGLADLNRDLALAIRGGEFDPGAPGADAARRHLWQTALERVRESNPKAMKEQG
;
A
#
# COMPACT_ATOMS: atom_id res chain seq x y z
N MET A 1 3.31 1.15 -5.42
CA MET A 1 2.07 1.97 -5.36
C MET A 1 1.45 1.94 -3.96
N ARG A 2 2.26 1.89 -2.89
CA ARG A 2 1.78 1.71 -1.52
C ARG A 2 1.23 3.02 -0.96
N ASP A 3 0.16 2.94 -0.19
CA ASP A 3 -0.40 4.09 0.51
C ASP A 3 0.59 4.55 1.60
N ARG A 4 0.77 5.86 1.69
CA ARG A 4 1.51 6.52 2.77
C ARG A 4 0.54 7.31 3.63
N PRO A 5 0.73 7.37 4.96
CA PRO A 5 1.76 6.67 5.73
C PRO A 5 1.60 5.14 5.75
N ASP A 6 2.71 4.41 5.80
CA ASP A 6 2.75 2.96 6.02
C ASP A 6 2.55 2.61 7.51
N GLY A 7 2.44 1.32 7.83
CA GLY A 7 2.16 0.84 9.18
C GLY A 7 3.21 1.23 10.21
N ALA A 8 4.48 1.26 9.83
CA ALA A 8 5.54 1.70 10.73
C ALA A 8 5.46 3.22 10.98
N GLU A 9 5.17 4.00 9.94
CA GLU A 9 4.93 5.43 10.05
C GLU A 9 3.67 5.75 10.87
N LEU A 10 2.61 4.95 10.73
CA LEU A 10 1.39 5.05 11.52
C LEU A 10 1.67 4.79 13.00
N LEU A 11 2.43 3.74 13.34
CA LEU A 11 2.81 3.46 14.73
C LEU A 11 3.70 4.57 15.31
N ALA A 12 4.67 5.07 14.52
CA ALA A 12 5.51 6.19 14.94
C ALA A 12 4.69 7.46 15.19
N LEU A 13 3.68 7.74 14.35
CA LEU A 13 2.78 8.87 14.54
C LEU A 13 1.91 8.69 15.80
N ILE A 14 1.38 7.48 16.03
CA ILE A 14 0.60 7.17 17.24
C ILE A 14 1.47 7.36 18.49
N GLN A 15 2.71 6.90 18.49
CA GLN A 15 3.63 7.08 19.63
C GLN A 15 3.87 8.57 19.93
N ARG A 16 4.10 9.39 18.90
CA ARG A 16 4.26 10.84 19.08
C ARG A 16 3.01 11.50 19.68
N ILE A 17 1.83 11.01 19.32
CA ILE A 17 0.56 11.48 19.88
C ILE A 17 0.45 11.09 21.36
N GLU A 18 0.79 9.86 21.71
CA GLU A 18 0.81 9.37 23.09
C GLU A 18 1.82 10.13 23.97
N ASP A 19 2.96 10.53 23.38
CA ASP A 19 3.99 11.35 24.02
C ASP A 19 3.61 12.85 24.11
N ALA A 20 2.39 13.21 23.68
CA ALA A 20 1.89 14.58 23.63
C ALA A 20 2.81 15.54 22.86
N ASP A 21 3.39 15.07 21.75
CA ASP A 21 4.24 15.87 20.88
C ASP A 21 3.49 17.14 20.40
N PRO A 22 3.94 18.35 20.78
CA PRO A 22 3.25 19.60 20.46
C PRO A 22 3.25 19.91 18.96
N LEU A 23 4.07 19.22 18.16
CA LEU A 23 4.09 19.35 16.70
C LEU A 23 2.97 18.56 16.02
N VAL A 24 2.27 17.69 16.74
CA VAL A 24 1.17 16.89 16.19
C VAL A 24 -0.17 17.56 16.52
N SER A 25 -0.85 18.05 15.47
CA SER A 25 -2.19 18.63 15.61
C SER A 25 -3.24 17.53 15.52
N LEU A 26 -4.11 17.44 16.51
CA LEU A 26 -5.23 16.51 16.52
C LEU A 26 -6.57 17.21 16.23
N PRO A 27 -7.55 16.50 15.67
CA PRO A 27 -8.93 16.98 15.60
C PRO A 27 -9.48 17.32 16.98
N ALA A 28 -10.27 18.39 17.09
CA ALA A 28 -10.89 18.81 18.36
C ALA A 28 -11.97 17.83 18.86
N ASP A 29 -12.55 17.01 17.98
CA ASP A 29 -13.51 15.98 18.35
C ASP A 29 -12.76 14.74 18.88
N GLU A 30 -12.86 14.51 20.19
CA GLU A 30 -12.23 13.38 20.88
C GLU A 30 -12.74 12.02 20.38
N GLY A 31 -14.04 11.91 20.11
CA GLY A 31 -14.66 10.66 19.64
C GLY A 31 -14.28 10.32 18.21
N TYR A 32 -14.07 11.32 17.36
CA TYR A 32 -13.45 11.14 16.05
C TYR A 32 -11.98 10.73 16.17
N THR A 33 -11.22 11.43 17.02
CA THR A 33 -9.79 11.16 17.23
C THR A 33 -9.52 9.73 17.72
N GLN A 34 -10.29 9.24 18.70
CA GLN A 34 -10.15 7.86 19.19
C GLN A 34 -10.42 6.82 18.10
N ARG A 35 -11.46 7.02 17.29
CA ARG A 35 -11.79 6.12 16.17
C ARG A 35 -10.69 6.14 15.10
N MET A 36 -10.17 7.32 14.78
CA MET A 36 -9.07 7.50 13.82
C MET A 36 -7.81 6.75 14.29
N LEU A 37 -7.41 6.91 15.55
CA LEU A 37 -6.25 6.21 16.14
C LEU A 37 -6.45 4.69 16.15
N ALA A 38 -7.62 4.22 16.57
CA ALA A 38 -7.94 2.79 16.55
C ALA A 38 -7.87 2.21 15.13
N HIS A 39 -8.34 2.95 14.12
CA HIS A 39 -8.27 2.52 12.74
C HIS A 39 -6.82 2.48 12.22
N ALA A 40 -6.03 3.52 12.49
CA ALA A 40 -4.61 3.58 12.14
C ALA A 40 -3.82 2.42 12.76
N LYS A 41 -4.03 2.15 14.05
CA LYS A 41 -3.40 1.02 14.75
C LYS A 41 -3.77 -0.32 14.12
N ALA A 42 -5.04 -0.52 13.82
CA ALA A 42 -5.50 -1.76 13.20
C ALA A 42 -4.91 -1.98 11.79
N ILE A 43 -4.68 -0.91 11.02
CA ILE A 43 -3.96 -0.99 9.73
C ILE A 43 -2.51 -1.44 9.96
N ALA A 44 -1.82 -0.78 10.88
CA ALA A 44 -0.42 -1.08 11.17
C ALA A 44 -0.22 -2.52 11.67
N GLU A 45 -1.08 -3.00 12.56
CA GLU A 45 -1.05 -4.38 13.05
C GLU A 45 -1.23 -5.40 11.91
N ARG A 46 -2.12 -5.13 10.94
CA ARG A 46 -2.31 -6.00 9.78
C ARG A 46 -1.10 -6.00 8.86
N GLN A 47 -0.51 -4.84 8.58
CA GLN A 47 0.70 -4.76 7.77
C GLN A 47 1.88 -5.46 8.46
N GLN A 48 2.00 -5.34 9.79
CA GLN A 48 3.01 -6.07 10.56
C GLN A 48 2.77 -7.59 10.51
N ALA A 49 1.52 -8.05 10.63
CA ALA A 49 1.17 -9.47 10.59
C ALA A 49 1.36 -10.11 9.21
N LEU A 50 1.11 -9.37 8.13
CA LEU A 50 1.38 -9.79 6.76
C LEU A 50 2.88 -9.79 6.44
N GLY A 51 3.67 -9.01 7.19
CA GLY A 51 5.11 -8.93 7.07
C GLY A 51 5.57 -8.35 5.73
N ARG A 52 6.84 -8.58 5.39
CA ARG A 52 7.44 -8.11 4.13
C ARG A 52 7.23 -9.02 2.94
N ALA A 53 6.58 -10.17 3.11
CA ALA A 53 6.45 -11.18 2.05
C ALA A 53 5.70 -10.65 0.82
N SER A 54 4.61 -9.88 1.01
CA SER A 54 3.88 -9.24 -0.10
C SER A 54 4.73 -8.16 -0.78
N GLU A 55 5.54 -7.42 -0.03
CA GLU A 55 6.43 -6.39 -0.59
C GLU A 55 7.58 -6.99 -1.40
N GLU A 56 8.17 -8.09 -0.89
CA GLU A 56 9.21 -8.85 -1.58
C GLU A 56 8.67 -9.54 -2.83
N GLN A 57 7.45 -10.07 -2.79
CA GLN A 57 6.79 -10.65 -3.96
C GLN A 57 6.45 -9.58 -5.01
N GLU A 58 5.90 -8.43 -4.60
CA GLU A 58 5.62 -7.28 -5.48
C GLU A 58 6.90 -6.83 -6.19
N LEU A 59 8.01 -6.77 -5.46
CA LEU A 59 9.32 -6.43 -6.00
C LEU A 59 9.82 -7.46 -7.02
N GLN A 60 9.70 -8.76 -6.74
CA GLN A 60 10.09 -9.82 -7.68
C GLN A 60 9.24 -9.82 -8.95
N ASP A 61 7.93 -9.61 -8.79
CA ASP A 61 6.99 -9.53 -9.91
C ASP A 61 7.32 -8.34 -10.81
N LEU A 62 7.60 -7.17 -10.23
CA LEU A 62 7.98 -5.96 -10.97
C LEU A 62 9.30 -6.11 -11.71
N ARG A 63 10.32 -6.70 -11.07
CA ARG A 63 11.59 -7.02 -11.71
C ARG A 63 11.39 -7.94 -12.91
N SER A 64 10.54 -8.96 -12.75
CA SER A 64 10.22 -9.90 -13.82
C SER A 64 9.43 -9.25 -14.95
N LEU A 65 8.51 -8.33 -14.63
CA LEU A 65 7.64 -7.65 -15.58
C LEU A 65 8.38 -6.60 -16.41
N LEU A 66 9.29 -5.84 -15.78
CA LEU A 66 10.00 -4.72 -16.42
C LEU A 66 11.39 -5.14 -16.95
N GLY A 67 11.92 -6.29 -16.53
CA GLY A 67 13.27 -6.73 -16.86
C GLY A 67 14.38 -5.86 -16.26
N GLY A 68 14.04 -5.02 -15.28
CA GLY A 68 14.94 -4.07 -14.62
C GLY A 68 15.23 -4.45 -13.17
N ASP A 69 16.21 -3.76 -12.60
CA ASP A 69 16.55 -3.87 -11.18
C ASP A 69 16.37 -2.51 -10.50
N GLY A 70 16.03 -2.50 -9.21
CA GLY A 70 15.73 -1.27 -8.50
C GLY A 70 14.93 -1.48 -7.23
N GLY A 71 14.70 -0.39 -6.49
CA GLY A 71 13.80 -0.39 -5.35
C GLY A 71 12.34 -0.50 -5.79
N LEU A 72 11.48 -0.95 -4.88
CA LEU A 72 10.05 -1.11 -5.17
C LEU A 72 9.39 0.21 -5.64
N ALA A 73 9.79 1.34 -5.07
CA ALA A 73 9.27 2.65 -5.44
C ALA A 73 9.69 3.07 -6.87
N ASP A 74 10.92 2.75 -7.25
CA ASP A 74 11.46 3.08 -8.58
C ASP A 74 10.81 2.21 -9.65
N LEU A 75 10.75 0.90 -9.42
CA LEU A 75 10.08 -0.02 -10.35
C LEU A 75 8.59 0.26 -10.51
N ASN A 76 7.91 0.72 -9.45
CA ASN A 76 6.54 1.20 -9.56
C ASN A 76 6.41 2.47 -10.43
N ARG A 77 7.40 3.37 -10.37
CA ARG A 77 7.44 4.56 -11.22
C ARG A 77 7.68 4.18 -12.68
N ASP A 78 8.60 3.24 -12.91
CA ASP A 78 8.92 2.73 -14.24
C ASP A 78 7.73 2.01 -14.87
N LEU A 79 7.02 1.16 -14.10
CA LEU A 79 5.76 0.56 -14.54
C LEU A 79 4.75 1.63 -14.96
N ALA A 80 4.58 2.68 -14.15
CA ALA A 80 3.65 3.76 -14.48
C ALA A 80 4.06 4.54 -15.75
N LEU A 81 5.35 4.68 -16.02
CA LEU A 81 5.86 5.30 -17.25
C LEU A 81 5.62 4.38 -18.45
N ALA A 82 5.93 3.09 -18.35
CA ALA A 82 5.72 2.10 -19.41
C ALA A 82 4.23 1.96 -19.78
N ILE A 83 3.33 1.94 -18.78
CA ILE A 83 1.87 1.95 -19.02
C ILE A 83 1.46 3.22 -19.78
N ARG A 84 1.94 4.40 -19.36
CA ARG A 84 1.64 5.66 -20.07
C ARG A 84 2.24 5.70 -21.48
N GLY A 85 3.35 4.99 -21.70
CA GLY A 85 3.99 4.84 -23.00
C GLY A 85 3.29 3.87 -23.94
N GLY A 86 2.26 3.15 -23.47
CA GLY A 86 1.52 2.16 -24.26
C GLY A 86 2.20 0.79 -24.34
N GLU A 87 3.28 0.55 -23.58
CA GLU A 87 4.02 -0.73 -23.60
C GLU A 87 3.17 -1.92 -23.09
N PHE A 88 2.09 -1.63 -22.35
CA PHE A 88 1.15 -2.61 -21.82
C PHE A 88 -0.28 -2.44 -22.35
N ASP A 89 -0.45 -1.77 -23.49
CA ASP A 89 -1.76 -1.60 -24.14
C ASP A 89 -2.35 -2.95 -24.61
N PRO A 90 -3.68 -3.01 -24.87
CA PRO A 90 -4.32 -4.24 -25.34
C PRO A 90 -3.63 -4.82 -26.59
N GLY A 91 -3.14 -6.06 -26.46
CA GLY A 91 -2.40 -6.76 -27.53
C GLY A 91 -0.88 -6.68 -27.42
N ALA A 92 -0.34 -5.82 -26.54
CA ALA A 92 1.10 -5.77 -26.28
C ALA A 92 1.58 -7.01 -25.49
N PRO A 93 2.80 -7.52 -25.75
CA PRO A 93 3.40 -8.55 -24.93
C PRO A 93 3.50 -8.08 -23.46
N GLY A 94 2.88 -8.82 -22.54
CA GLY A 94 2.90 -8.49 -21.12
C GLY A 94 1.70 -7.69 -20.60
N ALA A 95 0.76 -7.26 -21.45
CA ALA A 95 -0.46 -6.55 -21.02
C ALA A 95 -1.26 -7.35 -19.97
N ASP A 96 -1.39 -8.67 -20.18
CA ASP A 96 -2.03 -9.58 -19.21
C ASP A 96 -1.26 -9.68 -17.89
N ALA A 97 0.07 -9.69 -17.94
CA ALA A 97 0.92 -9.78 -16.75
C ALA A 97 0.84 -8.48 -15.93
N ALA A 98 0.91 -7.33 -16.59
CA ALA A 98 0.72 -6.02 -15.96
C ALA A 98 -0.67 -5.91 -15.33
N ARG A 99 -1.74 -6.32 -16.03
CA ARG A 99 -3.10 -6.32 -15.47
C ARG A 99 -3.19 -7.19 -14.21
N ARG A 100 -2.66 -8.42 -14.27
CA ARG A 100 -2.66 -9.33 -13.11
C ARG A 100 -1.91 -8.73 -11.92
N HIS A 101 -0.74 -8.17 -12.17
CA HIS A 101 0.07 -7.51 -11.13
C HIS A 101 -0.71 -6.37 -10.47
N LEU A 102 -1.23 -5.42 -11.26
CA LEU A 102 -2.02 -4.29 -10.76
C LEU A 102 -3.24 -4.74 -9.95
N TRP A 103 -3.91 -5.80 -10.40
CA TRP A 103 -5.05 -6.37 -9.67
C TRP A 103 -4.65 -6.97 -8.33
N GLN A 104 -3.59 -7.78 -8.29
CA GLN A 104 -3.12 -8.39 -7.04
C GLN A 104 -2.67 -7.31 -6.04
N THR A 105 -1.87 -6.34 -6.48
CA THR A 105 -1.43 -5.23 -5.61
C THR A 105 -2.61 -4.41 -5.08
N ALA A 106 -3.64 -4.18 -5.90
CA ALA A 106 -4.85 -3.50 -5.45
C ALA A 106 -5.62 -4.32 -4.38
N LEU A 107 -5.76 -5.63 -4.58
CA LEU A 107 -6.42 -6.50 -3.61
C LEU A 107 -5.68 -6.54 -2.27
N GLU A 108 -4.35 -6.63 -2.30
CA GLU A 108 -3.51 -6.60 -1.10
C GLU A 108 -3.68 -5.28 -0.32
N ARG A 109 -3.64 -4.14 -1.02
CA ARG A 109 -3.88 -2.82 -0.40
C ARG A 109 -5.25 -2.72 0.26
N VAL A 110 -6.30 -3.26 -0.36
CA VAL A 110 -7.64 -3.25 0.24
C VAL A 110 -7.71 -4.18 1.44
N ARG A 111 -7.05 -5.34 1.43
CA ARG A 111 -6.99 -6.24 2.60
C ARG A 111 -6.32 -5.56 3.81
N GLU A 112 -5.29 -4.75 3.57
CA GLU A 112 -4.60 -3.98 4.61
C GLU A 112 -5.45 -2.82 5.13
N SER A 113 -5.99 -1.99 4.23
CA SER A 113 -6.64 -0.72 4.61
C SER A 113 -8.13 -0.85 4.93
N ASN A 114 -8.88 -1.68 4.21
CA ASN A 114 -10.31 -1.87 4.37
C ASN A 114 -10.76 -3.31 4.08
N PRO A 115 -10.46 -4.27 4.97
CA PRO A 115 -10.77 -5.68 4.75
C PRO A 115 -12.28 -5.97 4.70
N LYS A 116 -13.14 -5.06 5.16
CA LYS A 116 -14.60 -5.26 5.10
C LYS A 116 -15.11 -5.22 3.66
N ALA A 117 -14.52 -4.37 2.81
CA ALA A 117 -14.86 -4.29 1.39
C ALA A 117 -14.64 -5.62 0.63
N MET A 118 -13.79 -6.51 1.16
CA MET A 118 -13.56 -7.84 0.59
C MET A 118 -14.62 -8.88 1.00
N LYS A 119 -15.35 -8.64 2.10
CA LYS A 119 -16.35 -9.59 2.63
C LYS A 119 -17.73 -9.40 1.98
N GLU A 120 -17.98 -8.25 1.38
CA GLU A 120 -19.26 -7.92 0.73
C GLU A 120 -19.34 -8.41 -0.73
N GLN A 121 -18.32 -9.11 -1.23
CA GLN A 121 -18.31 -9.74 -2.56
C GLN A 121 -18.69 -11.24 -2.54
N GLY A 122 -19.42 -11.68 -1.52
CA GLY A 122 -19.95 -13.06 -1.38
C GLY A 122 -21.43 -13.15 -1.71
#